data_AF-A0A949UV19-F1
#
_entry.id   AF-A0A949UV19-F1
#
_cell.length_a   1.000
_cell.length_b   1.000
_cell.length_c   1.000
_cell.angle_alpha   90.00
_cell.angle_beta   90.00
_cell.angle_gamma   90.00
#
_symmetry.space_group_name_H-M   'P 1'
#
loop_
_entity.id
_entity.type
_entity.pdbx_description
1 polymer ?
#
loop_
_entity_poly.entity_id
_entity_poly.type
_entity_poly.pdbx_seq_one_letter_code
_entity_poly.pdbx_strand_id
1 'polypeptide(L)'
;MIERFKQAMVSALEATLATSDKVQLPPGGILLWDWFMDLNSARTWHANGPNPISFSEISEYARLYRWSIQPHHIAVLRAMDAAYVEHFYAKRETGGQAAQKPAGELSADLFDAVFG
;
A
#
# COMPACT_ATOMS: atom_id res chain seq x y z
N MET A 1 -23.94 -0.29 -5.41
CA MET A 1 -23.30 -0.59 -6.71
C MET A 1 -21.79 -0.36 -6.62
N ILE A 2 -21.34 0.80 -6.13
CA ILE A 2 -19.92 1.17 -5.95
C ILE A 2 -19.15 0.17 -5.07
N GLU A 3 -19.74 -0.32 -3.98
CA GLU A 3 -19.08 -1.28 -3.08
C GLU A 3 -18.66 -2.59 -3.75
N ARG A 4 -19.51 -3.15 -4.63
CA ARG A 4 -19.16 -4.36 -5.39
C ARG A 4 -18.03 -4.12 -6.38
N PHE A 5 -18.02 -2.95 -7.02
CA PHE A 5 -16.96 -2.57 -7.95
C PHE A 5 -15.61 -2.37 -7.23
N LYS A 6 -15.63 -1.71 -6.06
CA LYS A 6 -14.47 -1.58 -5.18
C LYS A 6 -13.90 -2.95 -4.79
N GLN A 7 -14.76 -3.86 -4.34
CA GLN A 7 -14.36 -5.23 -3.99
C GLN A 7 -13.76 -5.98 -5.19
N ALA A 8 -14.34 -5.83 -6.38
CA ALA A 8 -13.81 -6.44 -7.60
C ALA A 8 -12.41 -5.91 -7.96
N MET A 9 -12.17 -4.60 -7.81
CA MET A 9 -10.85 -4.00 -8.03
C MET A 9 -9.81 -4.50 -7.02
N VAL A 10 -10.18 -4.61 -5.74
CA VAL A 10 -9.29 -5.16 -4.69
C VAL A 10 -8.96 -6.63 -4.97
N SER A 11 -9.96 -7.43 -5.30
CA SER A 11 -9.76 -8.85 -5.64
C SER A 11 -8.87 -9.03 -6.87
N ALA A 12 -9.00 -8.17 -7.89
CA ALA A 12 -8.11 -8.18 -9.06
C ALA A 12 -6.66 -7.86 -8.68
N LEU A 13 -6.44 -6.90 -7.77
CA LEU A 13 -5.11 -6.57 -7.25
C LEU A 13 -4.51 -7.74 -6.48
N GLU A 14 -5.24 -8.32 -5.53
CA GLU A 14 -4.79 -9.48 -4.75
C GLU A 14 -4.42 -10.68 -5.63
N ALA A 15 -5.25 -10.99 -6.64
CA ALA A 15 -4.97 -12.06 -7.59
C ALA A 15 -3.67 -11.81 -8.38
N THR A 16 -3.41 -10.55 -8.75
CA THR A 16 -2.17 -10.14 -9.43
C THR A 16 -0.96 -10.31 -8.53
N LEU A 17 -1.07 -9.90 -7.26
CA LEU A 17 -0.01 -10.03 -6.27
C LEU A 17 0.33 -11.49 -5.96
N ALA A 18 -0.65 -12.39 -6.02
CA ALA A 18 -0.46 -13.82 -5.79
C ALA A 18 0.17 -14.57 -6.98
N THR A 19 -0.26 -14.27 -8.21
CA THR A 19 0.01 -15.13 -9.38
C THR A 19 1.02 -14.54 -10.37
N SER A 20 1.31 -13.22 -10.29
CA SER A 20 2.10 -12.50 -11.31
C SER A 20 1.61 -12.67 -12.76
N ASP A 21 0.35 -13.08 -12.94
CA ASP A 21 -0.27 -13.35 -14.24
C ASP A 21 -1.01 -12.10 -14.78
N LYS A 22 -1.58 -12.21 -15.98
CA LYS A 22 -2.34 -11.16 -16.64
C LYS A 22 -3.50 -10.67 -15.76
N VAL A 23 -3.51 -9.37 -15.47
CA VAL A 23 -4.54 -8.70 -14.67
C VAL A 23 -5.91 -8.79 -15.34
N GLN A 24 -6.90 -9.33 -14.62
CA GLN A 24 -8.30 -9.37 -15.05
C GLN A 24 -9.07 -8.27 -14.32
N LEU A 25 -9.31 -7.15 -15.00
CA LEU A 25 -9.99 -5.99 -14.42
C LEU A 25 -11.51 -6.03 -14.64
N PRO A 26 -12.32 -5.58 -13.67
CA PRO A 26 -13.74 -5.38 -13.90
C PRO A 26 -13.98 -4.30 -14.98
N PRO A 27 -15.11 -4.33 -15.70
CA PRO A 27 -15.44 -3.29 -16.69
C PRO A 27 -15.37 -1.88 -16.08
N GLY A 28 -14.62 -0.99 -16.72
CA GLY A 28 -14.37 0.38 -16.23
C GLY A 28 -13.25 0.50 -15.19
N GLY A 29 -12.56 -0.61 -14.84
CA GLY A 29 -11.46 -0.63 -13.87
C GLY A 29 -10.11 -0.15 -14.40
N ILE A 30 -9.94 -0.07 -15.72
CA ILE A 30 -8.63 0.21 -16.37
C ILE A 30 -8.02 1.52 -15.86
N LEU A 31 -8.79 2.61 -15.86
CA LEU A 31 -8.26 3.91 -15.47
C LEU A 31 -7.88 3.99 -13.98
N LEU A 32 -8.64 3.31 -13.11
CA LEU A 32 -8.30 3.22 -11.68
C LEU A 32 -7.06 2.36 -11.44
N TRP A 33 -6.89 1.30 -12.23
CA TRP A 33 -5.70 0.48 -12.19
C TRP A 33 -4.46 1.28 -12.59
N ASP A 34 -4.54 2.02 -13.70
CA ASP A 34 -3.44 2.85 -14.19
C ASP A 34 -3.07 3.93 -13.17
N TRP A 35 -4.06 4.66 -12.64
CA TRP A 35 -3.82 5.64 -11.57
C TRP A 35 -3.19 5.02 -10.33
N PHE A 36 -3.64 3.84 -9.91
CA PHE A 36 -3.08 3.15 -8.76
C PHE A 36 -1.63 2.72 -9.03
N MET A 37 -1.32 2.18 -10.21
CA MET A 37 0.04 1.80 -10.60
C MET A 37 0.99 3.00 -10.61
N ASP A 38 0.56 4.12 -11.19
CA ASP A 38 1.34 5.36 -11.21
C ASP A 38 1.62 5.86 -9.78
N LEU A 39 0.57 6.00 -8.95
CA LEU A 39 0.70 6.43 -7.56
C LEU A 39 1.56 5.48 -6.73
N ASN A 40 1.37 4.17 -6.90
CA ASN A 40 2.14 3.15 -6.18
C ASN A 40 3.62 3.16 -6.59
N SER A 41 3.92 3.46 -7.86
CA SER A 41 5.31 3.58 -8.34
C SER A 41 6.05 4.78 -7.73
N ALA A 42 5.32 5.87 -7.46
CA ALA A 42 5.86 7.11 -6.90
C ALA A 42 5.79 7.18 -5.36
N ARG A 43 5.23 6.16 -4.70
CA ARG A 43 4.97 6.18 -3.26
C ARG A 43 6.25 6.32 -2.44
N THR A 44 6.11 6.92 -1.28
CA THR A 44 7.20 6.98 -0.31
C THR A 44 7.39 5.66 0.44
N TRP A 45 8.62 5.41 0.88
CA TRP A 45 9.02 4.23 1.63
C TRP A 45 9.74 4.63 2.91
N HIS A 46 9.56 3.84 3.97
CA HIS A 46 10.36 3.90 5.18
C HIS A 46 11.15 2.59 5.36
N ALA A 47 12.04 2.54 6.36
CA ALA A 47 12.93 1.39 6.60
C ALA A 47 12.21 0.02 6.64
N ASN A 48 10.96 0.00 7.11
CA ASN A 48 10.20 -1.24 7.31
C ASN A 48 9.20 -1.58 6.19
N GLY A 49 9.11 -0.79 5.11
CA GLY A 49 8.09 -1.01 4.08
C GLY A 49 7.48 0.26 3.46
N PRO A 50 6.45 0.08 2.63
CA PRO A 50 5.78 1.17 1.92
C PRO A 50 4.89 1.99 2.86
N ASN A 51 4.86 3.31 2.65
CA ASN A 51 3.88 4.18 3.31
C ASN A 51 2.56 4.18 2.51
N PRO A 52 1.38 4.17 3.15
CA PRO A 52 0.09 4.30 2.47
C PRO A 52 0.02 5.56 1.58
N ILE A 53 -0.66 5.44 0.43
CA ILE A 53 -0.89 6.58 -0.47
C ILE A 53 -1.81 7.58 0.23
N SER A 54 -1.28 8.76 0.50
CA SER A 54 -1.95 9.87 1.17
C SER A 54 -2.96 10.59 0.27
N PHE A 55 -3.92 11.29 0.89
CA PHE A 55 -4.85 12.15 0.14
C PHE A 55 -4.13 13.27 -0.61
N SER A 56 -3.02 13.79 -0.06
CA SER A 56 -2.19 14.79 -0.73
C SER A 56 -1.55 14.26 -2.01
N GLU A 57 -1.05 13.01 -2.01
CA GLU A 57 -0.49 12.40 -3.23
C GLU A 57 -1.57 12.24 -4.30
N ILE A 58 -2.78 11.80 -3.90
CA ILE A 58 -3.92 11.68 -4.83
C ILE A 58 -4.35 13.05 -5.37
N SER A 59 -4.41 14.08 -4.52
CA SER A 59 -4.82 15.42 -4.95
C SER A 59 -3.79 16.08 -5.86
N GLU A 60 -2.50 15.91 -5.58
CA GLU A 60 -1.43 16.44 -6.44
C GLU A 60 -1.35 15.67 -7.76
N TYR A 61 -1.51 14.34 -7.74
CA TYR A 61 -1.60 13.55 -8.97
C TYR A 61 -2.79 14.01 -9.83
N ALA A 62 -3.98 14.15 -9.24
CA ALA A 62 -5.16 14.66 -9.93
C ALA A 62 -4.91 16.06 -10.54
N ARG A 63 -4.23 16.94 -9.80
CA ARG A 63 -3.89 18.30 -10.23
C ARG A 63 -2.88 18.31 -11.38
N LEU A 64 -1.80 17.55 -11.28
CA LEU A 64 -0.72 17.51 -12.28
C LEU A 64 -1.20 16.93 -13.61
N TYR A 65 -1.95 15.83 -13.56
CA TYR A 65 -2.47 15.15 -14.75
C TYR A 65 -3.84 15.67 -15.20
N ARG A 66 -4.40 16.66 -14.48
CA ARG A 66 -5.72 17.27 -14.75
C ARG A 66 -6.87 16.26 -14.73
N TRP A 67 -6.77 15.23 -13.90
CA TRP A 67 -7.84 14.27 -13.71
C TRP A 67 -8.94 14.81 -12.80
N SER A 68 -10.20 14.54 -13.16
CA SER A 68 -11.34 14.75 -12.26
C SER A 68 -11.55 13.51 -11.39
N ILE A 69 -10.71 13.36 -10.37
CA ILE A 69 -10.82 12.24 -9.42
C ILE A 69 -11.93 12.53 -8.40
N GLN A 70 -13.04 11.79 -8.50
CA GLN A 70 -14.20 11.94 -7.62
C GLN A 70 -14.07 11.12 -6.33
N PRO A 71 -14.87 11.40 -5.28
CA PRO A 71 -14.78 10.71 -3.99
C PRO A 71 -14.86 9.18 -4.09
N HIS A 72 -15.67 8.65 -5.01
CA HIS A 72 -15.79 7.21 -5.20
C HIS A 72 -14.54 6.58 -5.85
N HIS A 73 -13.82 7.31 -6.72
CA HIS A 73 -12.51 6.87 -7.23
C HIS A 73 -11.49 6.81 -6.09
N ILE A 74 -11.47 7.84 -5.23
CA ILE A 74 -10.56 7.90 -4.07
C ILE A 74 -10.82 6.72 -3.14
N ALA A 75 -12.09 6.38 -2.89
CA ALA A 75 -12.45 5.23 -2.06
C ALA A 75 -11.94 3.90 -2.64
N VAL A 76 -11.94 3.74 -3.97
CA VAL A 76 -11.39 2.55 -4.63
C VAL A 76 -9.87 2.52 -4.55
N LEU A 77 -9.20 3.64 -4.88
CA LEU A 77 -7.73 3.75 -4.80
C LEU A 77 -7.21 3.46 -3.38
N ARG A 78 -7.88 3.98 -2.36
CA ARG A 78 -7.53 3.74 -0.95
C ARG A 78 -7.76 2.29 -0.52
N ALA A 79 -8.79 1.63 -1.05
CA ALA A 79 -9.03 0.22 -0.76
C ALA A 79 -7.98 -0.68 -1.44
N MET A 80 -7.62 -0.38 -2.69
CA MET A 80 -6.52 -1.04 -3.38
C MET A 80 -5.19 -0.85 -2.64
N ASP A 81 -4.89 0.37 -2.21
CA ASP A 81 -3.69 0.66 -1.43
C ASP A 81 -3.63 -0.09 -0.10
N ALA A 82 -4.75 -0.14 0.64
CA ALA A 82 -4.81 -0.89 1.89
C ALA A 82 -4.49 -2.38 1.67
N ALA A 83 -5.08 -3.00 0.66
CA ALA A 83 -4.83 -4.40 0.31
C ALA A 83 -3.38 -4.66 -0.11
N TYR A 84 -2.77 -3.75 -0.87
CA TYR A 84 -1.35 -3.85 -1.24
C TYR A 84 -0.43 -3.80 -0.01
N VAL A 85 -0.67 -2.83 0.87
CA VAL A 85 0.13 -2.61 2.08
C VAL A 85 0.00 -3.81 3.03
N GLU A 86 -1.23 -4.29 3.24
CA GLU A 86 -1.52 -5.49 4.03
C GLU A 86 -0.80 -6.72 3.45
N HIS A 87 -0.91 -6.95 2.14
CA HIS A 87 -0.22 -8.07 1.47
C HIS A 87 1.31 -7.98 1.63
N PHE A 88 1.90 -6.78 1.52
CA PHE A 88 3.34 -6.59 1.73
C PHE A 88 3.76 -6.99 3.15
N TYR A 89 3.04 -6.54 4.17
CA TYR A 89 3.36 -6.85 5.56
C TYR A 89 3.08 -8.32 5.91
N ALA A 90 1.98 -8.91 5.44
CA ALA A 90 1.66 -10.32 5.64
C ALA A 90 2.72 -11.25 5.01
N LYS A 91 3.22 -10.92 3.82
CA LYS A 91 4.31 -11.68 3.18
C LYS A 91 5.62 -11.59 3.96
N ARG A 92 5.88 -10.46 4.63
CA ARG A 92 7.07 -10.26 5.46
C ARG A 92 6.99 -11.05 6.77
N GLU A 93 5.81 -11.17 7.37
CA GLU A 93 5.59 -11.99 8.58
C GLU A 93 5.78 -13.49 8.27
N THR A 94 5.27 -13.94 7.13
CA THR A 94 5.38 -15.34 6.69
C THR A 94 6.75 -15.71 6.10
N GLY A 95 7.49 -14.73 5.56
CA GLY A 95 8.72 -14.92 4.78
C GLY A 95 10.04 -14.88 5.54
N GLY A 96 10.05 -14.70 6.87
CA GLY A 96 11.25 -14.91 7.67
C GLY A 96 12.32 -13.80 7.55
N GLN A 97 12.11 -12.73 8.29
CA GLN A 97 13.07 -12.18 9.24
C GLN A 97 12.25 -11.19 10.06
N ALA A 98 11.61 -11.69 11.13
CA ALA A 98 11.22 -10.82 12.22
C ALA A 98 12.44 -9.94 12.48
N ALA A 99 12.29 -8.62 12.31
CA ALA A 99 13.30 -7.68 12.76
C ALA A 99 13.73 -8.19 14.14
N GLN A 100 15.02 -8.50 14.32
CA GLN A 100 15.54 -8.93 15.61
C GLN A 100 15.00 -7.92 16.60
N LYS A 101 13.97 -8.32 17.35
CA LYS A 101 13.50 -7.55 18.49
C LYS A 101 14.76 -7.52 19.36
N PRO A 102 15.37 -6.35 19.62
CA PRO A 102 16.61 -6.33 20.37
C PRO A 102 16.34 -7.11 21.65
N ALA A 103 16.99 -8.26 21.78
CA ALA A 103 16.64 -9.28 22.75
C ALA A 103 17.14 -8.94 24.16
N GLY A 104 17.48 -7.67 24.38
CA GLY A 104 17.86 -7.15 25.68
C GLY A 104 16.65 -6.49 26.33
N GLU A 105 16.30 -6.95 27.52
CA GLU A 105 15.63 -6.07 28.48
C GLU A 105 16.50 -4.81 28.61
N LEU A 106 15.90 -3.63 28.43
CA LEU A 106 16.61 -2.37 28.55
C LEU A 106 17.01 -2.20 30.02
N SER A 107 18.21 -2.62 30.42
CA SER A 107 18.70 -2.42 31.78
C SER A 107 19.26 -1.01 31.95
N ALA A 108 19.11 -0.46 33.16
CA ALA A 108 19.66 0.85 33.50
C ALA A 108 21.18 0.89 33.29
N ASP A 109 21.88 -0.18 33.65
CA ASP A 109 23.33 -0.30 33.46
C ASP A 109 23.74 -0.24 31.98
N LEU A 110 22.93 -0.79 31.07
CA LEU A 110 23.20 -0.74 29.63
C LEU A 110 22.96 0.66 29.05
N PHE A 111 22.01 1.41 29.62
CA PHE A 111 21.74 2.79 29.23
C PHE A 111 22.89 3.72 29.67
N ASP A 112 23.30 3.62 30.93
CA ASP A 112 24.39 4.45 31.47
C ASP A 112 25.73 4.16 30.77
N ALA A 113 25.99 2.92 30.35
CA ALA A 113 27.20 2.58 29.59
C ALA A 113 27.25 3.17 28.16
N VAL A 114 26.09 3.50 27.57
CA VAL A 114 26.00 4.05 26.21
C VAL A 114 25.93 5.58 26.21
N PHE A 115 25.33 6.17 27.24
CA PHE A 115 25.03 7.61 27.30
C PHE A 115 25.73 8.38 28.43
N GLY A 116 26.43 7.68 29.34
CA GLY A 116 27.23 8.27 30.42
C GLY A 116 28.61 8.73 30.01
#